data_AF-A0A6P6DI90-F1
#
_entry.id   AF-A0A6P6DI90-F1
#
_cell.length_a   1.000
_cell.length_b   1.000
_cell.length_c   1.000
_cell.angle_alpha   90.00
_cell.angle_beta   90.00
_cell.angle_gamma   90.00
#
_symmetry.space_group_name_H-M   'P 1'
#
loop_
_entity.id
_entity.type
_entity.pdbx_description
1 polymer ?
#
loop_
_entity_poly.entity_id
_entity_poly.type
_entity_poly.pdbx_seq_one_letter_code
_entity_poly.pdbx_strand_id
1 'polypeptide(L)'
;MTAAAAEPSRAARLLSALLYGGCSLLLVLLNKALLTAYGFPSPVFLGIGQLFPLPLLYIGNHLSGLWSTSKLSLPMFTVLRKFTIPLTLLLETVILRKQHSLDIVVSVFAIVFGAIVAAGSDLAFNLEGYIFVFLNDIFTAANGVYTKQKMDPKELGKYGVLFYNACFMVIPTFLISVSTGDLQQAIEFHEWKNILFILQFLLSCLLGFLLMFATVLCSHYNSALTTAVVGAIKNVSVAYIGMLVGGDYIFSLLNFAGLNICMAGGLRYSFLTLGSQLKPNQTDEENVPLDTKS
;
A
#
# COMPACT_ATOMS: atom_id res chain seq x y z
N MET A 1 30.38 10.64 18.69
CA MET A 1 29.53 10.82 19.88
C MET A 1 28.22 11.44 19.43
N THR A 2 27.19 10.63 19.15
CA THR A 2 25.89 11.13 18.67
C THR A 2 24.78 10.24 19.25
N ALA A 3 24.03 10.87 20.16
CA ALA A 3 22.75 10.53 20.79
C ALA A 3 22.20 9.11 20.63
N ALA A 4 22.26 8.34 21.71
CA ALA A 4 21.45 7.15 21.92
C ALA A 4 19.96 7.53 21.81
N ALA A 5 19.22 6.88 20.91
CA ALA A 5 17.76 6.95 20.89
C ALA A 5 17.27 6.43 22.25
N ALA A 6 16.72 7.31 23.07
CA ALA A 6 16.21 6.96 24.39
C ALA A 6 15.17 5.85 24.23
N GLU A 7 15.46 4.67 24.78
CA GLU A 7 14.47 3.61 24.89
C GLU A 7 13.22 4.19 25.57
N PRO A 8 12.01 3.87 25.08
CA PRO A 8 10.79 4.34 25.73
C PRO A 8 10.82 3.88 27.18
N SER A 9 10.79 4.85 28.10
CA SER A 9 10.79 4.65 29.56
C SER A 9 9.88 3.47 29.94
N ARG A 10 10.31 2.64 30.90
CA ARG A 10 9.49 1.52 31.43
C ARG A 10 8.07 2.00 31.80
N ALA A 11 7.93 3.24 32.25
CA ALA A 11 6.65 3.88 32.53
C ALA A 11 5.81 4.11 31.26
N ALA A 12 6.41 4.52 30.13
CA ALA A 12 5.71 4.69 28.86
C ALA A 12 5.24 3.36 28.26
N ARG A 13 6.05 2.30 28.39
CA ARG A 13 5.67 0.93 28.01
C ARG A 13 4.51 0.41 28.87
N LEU A 14 4.60 0.56 30.19
CA LEU A 14 3.54 0.17 31.12
C LEU A 14 2.25 0.98 30.89
N LEU A 15 2.36 2.29 30.65
CA LEU A 15 1.23 3.17 30.35
C LEU A 15 0.55 2.76 29.03
N SER A 16 1.32 2.45 27.98
CA SER A 16 0.76 1.98 26.71
C SER A 16 0.05 0.63 26.85
N ALA A 17 0.59 -0.28 27.67
CA ALA A 17 -0.04 -1.57 27.97
C ALA A 17 -1.33 -1.40 28.78
N LEU A 18 -1.35 -0.49 29.77
CA LEU A 18 -2.53 -0.18 30.57
C LEU A 18 -3.61 0.55 29.76
N LEU A 19 -3.23 1.48 28.88
CA LEU A 19 -4.14 2.17 27.97
C LEU A 19 -4.74 1.19 26.94
N TYR A 20 -3.91 0.30 26.37
CA TYR A 20 -4.38 -0.73 25.47
C TYR A 20 -5.35 -1.70 26.19
N GLY A 21 -4.97 -2.20 27.36
CA GLY A 21 -5.83 -3.07 28.18
C GLY A 21 -7.14 -2.39 28.58
N GLY A 22 -7.09 -1.12 28.98
CA GLY A 22 -8.25 -0.31 29.34
C GLY A 22 -9.17 -0.05 28.15
N CYS A 23 -8.64 0.40 27.01
CA CYS A 23 -9.43 0.61 25.79
C CYS A 23 -10.01 -0.69 25.23
N SER A 24 -9.25 -1.79 25.25
CA SER A 24 -9.73 -3.10 24.80
C SER A 24 -10.87 -3.62 25.68
N LEU A 25 -10.74 -3.51 27.00
CA LEU A 25 -11.80 -3.87 27.94
C LEU A 25 -13.05 -2.99 27.76
N LEU A 26 -12.85 -1.68 27.62
CA LEU A 26 -13.95 -0.74 27.41
C LEU A 26 -14.69 -1.01 26.09
N LEU A 27 -13.96 -1.31 25.02
CA LEU A 27 -14.52 -1.65 23.71
C LEU A 27 -15.33 -2.96 23.78
N VAL A 28 -14.83 -3.99 24.47
CA VAL A 28 -15.56 -5.24 24.70
C VAL A 28 -16.82 -5.00 25.55
N LEU A 29 -16.72 -4.20 26.61
CA LEU A 29 -17.85 -3.86 27.47
C LEU A 29 -18.90 -3.01 26.74
N LEU A 30 -18.49 -2.06 25.90
CA LEU A 30 -19.38 -1.25 25.04
C LEU A 30 -20.04 -2.11 23.97
N ASN A 31 -19.29 -2.96 23.27
CA ASN A 31 -19.85 -3.89 22.28
C ASN A 31 -20.87 -4.84 22.93
N LYS A 32 -20.55 -5.36 24.13
CA LYS A 32 -21.49 -6.19 24.90
C LYS A 32 -22.71 -5.40 25.37
N ALA A 33 -22.55 -4.18 25.86
CA ALA A 33 -23.66 -3.32 26.26
C ALA A 33 -24.56 -2.95 25.08
N LEU A 34 -23.99 -2.67 23.90
CA LEU A 34 -24.74 -2.40 22.68
C LEU A 34 -25.52 -3.62 22.20
N LEU A 35 -24.91 -4.80 22.23
CA LEU A 35 -25.56 -6.04 21.78
C LEU A 35 -26.56 -6.61 22.79
N THR A 36 -26.33 -6.43 24.10
CA THR A 36 -27.15 -7.05 25.15
C THR A 36 -28.10 -6.09 25.87
N ALA A 37 -27.69 -4.84 26.15
CA ALA A 37 -28.53 -3.88 26.86
C ALA A 37 -29.40 -3.02 25.92
N TYR A 38 -28.87 -2.64 24.75
CA TYR A 38 -29.63 -1.91 23.72
C TYR A 38 -30.33 -2.84 22.71
N GLY A 39 -30.14 -4.15 22.83
CA GLY A 39 -30.79 -5.14 21.96
C GLY A 39 -30.45 -4.96 20.48
N PHE A 40 -29.27 -4.44 20.15
CA PHE A 40 -28.89 -4.17 18.77
C PHE A 40 -28.80 -5.49 17.97
N PRO A 41 -29.63 -5.69 16.93
CA PRO A 41 -29.93 -7.03 16.40
C PRO A 41 -28.83 -7.61 15.49
N SER A 42 -27.75 -6.88 15.19
CA SER A 42 -26.69 -7.39 14.30
C SER A 42 -25.26 -7.06 14.76
N PRO A 43 -24.53 -8.03 15.33
CA PRO A 43 -23.08 -7.93 15.58
C PRO A 43 -22.28 -7.63 14.31
N VAL A 44 -22.80 -8.08 13.16
CA VAL A 44 -22.21 -7.87 11.83
C VAL A 44 -22.20 -6.38 11.45
N PHE A 45 -23.28 -5.63 11.70
CA PHE A 45 -23.35 -4.20 11.36
C PHE A 45 -22.44 -3.35 12.26
N LEU A 46 -22.25 -3.76 13.52
CA LEU A 46 -21.30 -3.13 14.43
C LEU A 46 -19.84 -3.29 13.95
N GLY A 47 -19.47 -4.50 13.51
CA GLY A 47 -18.17 -4.78 12.89
C GLY A 47 -17.97 -4.04 11.56
N ILE A 48 -19.02 -3.97 10.74
CA ILE A 48 -19.00 -3.18 9.49
C ILE A 48 -18.75 -1.70 9.78
N GLY A 49 -19.39 -1.11 10.79
CA GLY A 49 -19.16 0.30 11.16
C GLY A 49 -17.71 0.58 11.59
N GLN A 50 -17.06 -0.37 12.26
CA GLN A 50 -15.67 -0.24 12.72
C GLN A 50 -14.65 -0.45 11.58
N LEU A 51 -14.98 -1.27 10.59
CA LEU A 51 -14.18 -1.58 9.40
C LEU A 51 -14.48 -0.67 8.19
N PHE A 52 -15.59 0.08 8.22
CA PHE A 52 -16.09 0.95 7.15
C PHE A 52 -15.04 1.85 6.46
N PRO A 53 -14.06 2.46 7.16
CA PRO A 53 -13.06 3.28 6.47
C PRO A 53 -12.15 2.49 5.53
N LEU A 54 -11.94 1.18 5.73
CA LEU A 54 -11.03 0.37 4.90
C LEU A 54 -11.58 0.13 3.48
N PRO A 55 -12.83 -0.32 3.28
CA PRO A 55 -13.42 -0.44 1.95
C PRO A 55 -13.43 0.88 1.18
N LEU A 56 -13.68 2.01 1.85
CA LEU A 56 -13.71 3.33 1.19
C LEU A 56 -12.33 3.77 0.69
N LEU A 57 -11.28 3.58 1.49
CA LEU A 57 -9.89 3.79 1.05
C LEU A 57 -9.50 2.86 -0.09
N TYR A 58 -10.01 1.62 -0.08
CA TYR A 58 -9.74 0.65 -1.13
C TYR A 58 -10.41 1.05 -2.47
N ILE A 59 -11.67 1.51 -2.44
CA ILE A 59 -12.36 2.04 -3.62
C ILE A 59 -11.60 3.24 -4.19
N GLY A 60 -11.25 4.20 -3.32
CA GLY A 60 -10.50 5.39 -3.71
C GLY A 60 -9.19 5.04 -4.39
N ASN A 61 -8.44 4.09 -3.82
CA ASN A 61 -7.21 3.56 -4.43
C ASN A 61 -7.48 2.96 -5.83
N HIS A 62 -8.44 2.06 -5.99
CA HIS A 62 -8.67 1.41 -7.28
C HIS A 62 -9.10 2.38 -8.38
N LEU A 63 -10.06 3.28 -8.10
CA LEU A 63 -10.57 4.23 -9.09
C LEU A 63 -9.49 5.23 -9.53
N SER A 64 -8.81 5.85 -8.57
CA SER A 64 -7.72 6.79 -8.85
C SER A 64 -6.54 6.14 -9.58
N GLY A 65 -6.25 4.86 -9.30
CA GLY A 65 -5.21 4.10 -9.97
C GLY A 65 -5.54 3.79 -11.43
N LEU A 66 -6.81 3.46 -11.73
CA LEU A 66 -7.26 3.20 -13.10
C LEU A 66 -7.29 4.48 -13.95
N TRP A 67 -7.83 5.57 -13.39
CA TRP A 67 -7.86 6.87 -14.06
C TRP A 67 -6.48 7.47 -14.32
N SER A 68 -5.52 7.27 -13.41
CA SER A 68 -4.14 7.70 -13.66
C SER A 68 -3.45 6.88 -14.74
N THR A 69 -3.71 5.57 -14.82
CA THR A 69 -3.12 4.70 -15.85
C THR A 69 -3.61 5.06 -17.27
N SER A 70 -4.83 5.57 -17.42
CA SER A 70 -5.35 5.97 -18.74
C SER A 70 -4.84 7.33 -19.23
N LYS A 71 -4.28 8.16 -18.33
CA LYS A 71 -3.84 9.54 -18.61
C LYS A 71 -2.32 9.70 -18.61
N LEU A 72 -1.59 8.81 -17.94
CA LEU A 72 -0.15 8.87 -17.76
C LEU A 72 0.55 7.74 -18.51
N SER A 73 1.74 8.03 -19.02
CA SER A 73 2.62 6.98 -19.53
C SER A 73 3.00 6.00 -18.40
N LEU A 74 3.08 4.71 -18.72
CA LEU A 74 3.45 3.65 -17.77
C LEU A 74 4.73 3.93 -16.96
N PRO A 75 5.81 4.50 -17.54
CA PRO A 75 7.02 4.85 -16.78
C PRO A 75 6.76 5.94 -15.74
N MET A 76 6.04 7.00 -16.11
CA MET A 76 5.75 8.12 -15.20
C MET A 76 4.76 7.69 -14.11
N PHE A 77 3.75 6.91 -14.45
CA PHE A 77 2.86 6.27 -13.47
C PHE A 77 3.65 5.46 -12.43
N THR A 78 4.63 4.66 -12.89
CA THR A 78 5.46 3.83 -12.00
C THR A 78 6.34 4.67 -11.07
N VAL A 79 6.88 5.80 -11.55
CA VAL A 79 7.70 6.71 -10.74
C VAL A 79 6.86 7.47 -9.74
N LEU A 80 5.74 8.05 -10.18
CA LEU A 80 4.87 8.84 -9.32
C LEU A 80 4.29 7.96 -8.21
N ARG A 81 3.89 6.72 -8.53
CA ARG A 81 3.40 5.77 -7.52
C ARG A 81 4.41 5.44 -6.41
N LYS A 82 5.71 5.72 -6.61
CA LYS A 82 6.72 5.56 -5.55
C LYS A 82 6.61 6.64 -4.47
N PHE A 83 5.85 7.72 -4.66
CA PHE A 83 5.49 8.66 -3.60
C PHE A 83 4.62 8.03 -2.50
N THR A 84 3.97 6.89 -2.77
CA THR A 84 3.37 6.07 -1.70
C THR A 84 4.39 5.73 -0.59
N ILE A 85 5.68 5.53 -0.92
CA ILE A 85 6.73 5.14 0.04
C ILE A 85 6.97 6.22 1.11
N PRO A 86 7.35 7.48 0.77
CA PRO A 86 7.50 8.54 1.76
C PRO A 86 6.21 8.80 2.53
N LEU A 87 5.05 8.76 1.87
CA LEU A 87 3.75 8.94 2.55
C LEU A 87 3.49 7.86 3.59
N THR A 88 3.78 6.61 3.26
CA THR A 88 3.65 5.48 4.20
C THR A 88 4.63 5.62 5.36
N LEU A 89 5.90 6.00 5.09
CA LEU A 89 6.90 6.21 6.14
C LEU A 89 6.49 7.33 7.11
N LEU A 90 5.98 8.43 6.58
CA LEU A 90 5.46 9.55 7.37
C LEU A 90 4.28 9.09 8.23
N LEU A 91 3.33 8.37 7.63
CA LEU A 91 2.12 7.91 8.31
C LEU A 91 2.42 6.85 9.37
N GLU A 92 3.37 5.95 9.14
CA GLU A 92 3.89 5.02 10.16
C GLU A 92 4.58 5.76 11.31
N THR A 93 5.34 6.83 11.01
CA THR A 93 5.99 7.64 12.04
C THR A 93 4.98 8.42 12.88
N VAL A 94 3.92 8.96 12.26
CA VAL A 94 2.88 9.74 12.97
C VAL A 94 1.92 8.84 13.76
N ILE A 95 1.38 7.79 13.13
CA ILE A 95 0.34 6.93 13.72
C ILE A 95 0.95 5.85 14.61
N LEU A 96 1.95 5.12 14.11
CA LEU A 96 2.55 3.98 14.82
C LEU A 96 3.75 4.40 15.70
N ARG A 97 4.21 5.66 15.62
CA ARG A 97 5.38 6.20 16.34
C ARG A 97 6.64 5.35 16.15
N LYS A 98 6.80 4.72 14.99
CA LYS A 98 7.96 3.91 14.65
C LYS A 98 9.13 4.81 14.22
N GLN A 99 10.33 4.51 14.70
CA GLN A 99 11.55 5.16 14.22
C GLN A 99 12.19 4.32 13.11
N HIS A 100 12.62 4.98 12.04
CA HIS A 100 13.28 4.35 10.90
C HIS A 100 14.76 4.73 10.88
N SER A 101 15.62 3.82 10.42
CA SER A 101 17.05 4.08 10.31
C SER A 101 17.34 5.15 9.25
N LEU A 102 18.45 5.88 9.44
CA LEU A 102 18.88 6.92 8.50
C LEU A 102 19.09 6.36 7.09
N ASP A 103 19.51 5.10 6.95
CA ASP A 103 19.64 4.45 5.64
C ASP A 103 18.33 4.33 4.86
N ILE A 104 17.22 4.06 5.57
CA ILE A 104 15.88 4.02 4.97
C ILE A 104 15.49 5.43 4.52
N VAL A 105 15.72 6.43 5.38
CA VAL A 105 15.40 7.84 5.07
C VAL A 105 16.18 8.34 3.86
N VAL A 106 17.48 8.08 3.77
CA VAL A 106 18.31 8.43 2.60
C VAL A 106 17.78 7.77 1.32
N SER A 107 17.32 6.52 1.39
CA SER A 107 16.73 5.85 0.22
C SER A 107 15.42 6.52 -0.22
N VAL A 108 14.60 6.95 0.74
CA VAL A 108 13.36 7.69 0.46
C VAL A 108 13.63 9.05 -0.16
N PHE A 109 14.66 9.77 0.32
CA PHE A 109 15.10 11.01 -0.31
C PHE A 109 15.56 10.79 -1.76
N ALA A 110 16.30 9.72 -2.04
CA ALA A 110 16.71 9.37 -3.41
C ALA A 110 15.50 9.08 -4.32
N ILE A 111 14.46 8.41 -3.81
CA ILE A 111 13.21 8.15 -4.54
C ILE A 111 12.51 9.47 -4.87
N VAL A 112 12.32 10.34 -3.89
CA VAL A 112 11.67 11.65 -4.07
C VAL A 112 12.45 12.51 -5.04
N PHE A 113 13.78 12.57 -4.90
CA PHE A 113 14.65 13.32 -5.79
C PHE A 113 14.55 12.82 -7.24
N GLY A 114 14.66 11.52 -7.47
CA GLY A 114 14.53 10.94 -8.81
C GLY A 114 13.15 11.20 -9.43
N ALA A 115 12.09 11.15 -8.62
CA ALA A 115 10.73 11.45 -9.09
C ALA A 115 10.54 12.92 -9.47
N ILE A 116 11.10 13.87 -8.72
CA ILE A 116 11.05 15.30 -9.05
C ILE A 116 11.84 15.60 -10.33
N VAL A 117 13.04 15.02 -10.47
CA VAL A 117 13.87 15.16 -11.68
C VAL A 117 13.15 14.61 -12.91
N ALA A 118 12.48 13.47 -12.76
CA ALA A 118 11.67 12.89 -13.83
C ALA A 118 10.48 13.80 -14.19
N ALA A 119 9.67 14.17 -13.21
CA ALA A 119 8.48 15.01 -13.42
C ALA A 119 8.80 16.40 -14.00
N GLY A 120 9.91 17.02 -13.56
CA GLY A 120 10.32 18.34 -14.04
C GLY A 120 10.75 18.39 -15.51
N SER A 121 10.95 17.24 -16.14
CA SER A 121 11.32 17.11 -17.55
C SER A 121 10.38 16.18 -18.33
N ASP A 122 9.16 15.95 -17.80
CA ASP A 122 8.12 15.17 -18.46
C ASP A 122 7.45 15.99 -19.56
N LEU A 123 7.71 15.60 -20.81
CA LEU A 123 7.13 16.23 -22.00
C LEU A 123 5.69 15.74 -22.27
N ALA A 124 5.26 14.63 -21.68
CA ALA A 124 3.91 14.08 -21.77
C ALA A 124 3.03 14.48 -20.56
N PHE A 125 3.35 15.61 -19.93
CA PHE A 125 2.74 16.06 -18.68
C PHE A 125 1.22 16.24 -18.81
N ASN A 126 0.47 15.54 -17.97
CA ASN A 126 -0.98 15.68 -17.82
C ASN A 126 -1.32 15.94 -16.35
N LEU A 127 -1.68 17.18 -16.01
CA LEU A 127 -1.97 17.59 -14.64
C LEU A 127 -3.08 16.76 -13.97
N GLU A 128 -4.13 16.40 -14.73
CA GLU A 128 -5.24 15.58 -14.23
C GLU A 128 -4.72 14.19 -13.81
N GLY A 129 -3.92 13.54 -14.65
CA GLY A 129 -3.29 12.25 -14.34
C GLY A 129 -2.37 12.32 -13.12
N TYR A 130 -1.60 13.40 -12.97
CA TYR A 130 -0.71 13.63 -11.83
C TYR A 130 -1.48 13.80 -10.51
N ILE A 131 -2.60 14.52 -10.53
CA ILE A 131 -3.48 14.67 -9.35
C ILE A 131 -4.06 13.30 -8.96
N PHE A 132 -4.54 12.52 -9.93
CA PHE A 132 -5.12 11.20 -9.66
C PHE A 132 -4.09 10.20 -9.11
N VAL A 133 -2.86 10.18 -9.62
CA VAL A 133 -1.83 9.29 -9.07
C VAL A 133 -1.38 9.72 -7.67
N PHE A 134 -1.30 11.02 -7.39
CA PHE A 134 -0.97 11.48 -6.04
C PHE A 134 -2.09 11.15 -5.04
N LEU A 135 -3.35 11.29 -5.45
CA LEU A 135 -4.50 10.85 -4.67
C LEU A 135 -4.48 9.33 -4.44
N ASN A 136 -4.13 8.57 -5.49
CA ASN A 136 -3.90 7.12 -5.41
C ASN A 136 -2.86 6.76 -4.36
N ASP A 137 -1.76 7.51 -4.29
CA ASP A 137 -0.68 7.27 -3.34
C ASP A 137 -1.11 7.54 -1.90
N ILE A 138 -1.88 8.61 -1.66
CA ILE A 138 -2.45 8.91 -0.33
C ILE A 138 -3.37 7.76 0.12
N PHE A 139 -4.28 7.31 -0.75
CA PHE A 139 -5.18 6.21 -0.41
C PHE A 139 -4.44 4.90 -0.19
N THR A 140 -3.40 4.61 -0.99
CA THR A 140 -2.58 3.41 -0.83
C THR A 140 -1.82 3.43 0.50
N ALA A 141 -1.17 4.54 0.85
CA ALA A 141 -0.45 4.71 2.10
C ALA A 141 -1.40 4.60 3.30
N ALA A 142 -2.54 5.29 3.26
CA ALA A 142 -3.56 5.24 4.30
C ALA A 142 -4.07 3.80 4.47
N ASN A 143 -4.51 3.14 3.39
CA ASN A 143 -5.02 1.78 3.44
C ASN A 143 -3.97 0.80 4.03
N GLY A 144 -2.71 0.94 3.63
CA GLY A 144 -1.61 0.12 4.14
C GLY A 144 -1.41 0.26 5.65
N VAL A 145 -1.36 1.50 6.16
CA VAL A 145 -1.15 1.76 7.60
C VAL A 145 -2.38 1.42 8.44
N TYR A 146 -3.59 1.77 7.97
CA TYR A 146 -4.82 1.43 8.68
C TYR A 146 -5.04 -0.08 8.76
N THR A 147 -4.71 -0.83 7.70
CA THR A 147 -4.77 -2.30 7.71
C THR A 147 -3.81 -2.87 8.76
N LYS A 148 -2.58 -2.35 8.86
CA LYS A 148 -1.61 -2.76 9.88
C LYS A 148 -2.04 -2.43 11.31
N GLN A 149 -2.75 -1.33 11.52
CA GLN A 149 -3.17 -0.89 12.85
C GLN A 149 -4.40 -1.66 13.37
N LYS A 150 -5.37 -1.95 12.49
CA LYS A 150 -6.67 -2.52 12.89
C LYS A 150 -6.75 -4.05 12.79
N MET A 151 -5.79 -4.71 12.15
CA MET A 151 -5.80 -6.16 12.03
C MET A 151 -4.70 -6.80 12.86
N ASP A 152 -5.10 -7.57 13.86
CA ASP A 152 -4.23 -8.59 14.45
C ASP A 152 -4.21 -9.80 13.48
N PRO A 153 -3.04 -10.33 13.06
CA PRO A 153 -2.94 -11.46 12.11
C PRO A 153 -3.74 -12.71 12.47
N LYS A 154 -4.28 -12.80 13.70
CA LYS A 154 -4.99 -13.96 14.23
C LYS A 154 -6.53 -13.92 14.11
N GLU A 155 -7.18 -12.77 13.94
CA GLU A 155 -8.66 -12.69 14.03
C GLU A 155 -9.40 -12.63 12.68
N LEU A 156 -8.86 -11.92 11.69
CA LEU A 156 -9.38 -11.87 10.33
C LEU A 156 -8.20 -12.17 9.41
N GLY A 157 -8.05 -13.41 8.94
CA GLY A 157 -6.93 -13.77 8.07
C GLY A 157 -6.82 -12.83 6.84
N LYS A 158 -5.62 -12.68 6.28
CA LYS A 158 -5.31 -11.85 5.09
C LYS A 158 -6.34 -11.99 3.95
N TYR A 159 -6.91 -13.19 3.79
CA TYR A 159 -7.93 -13.50 2.78
C TYR A 159 -9.34 -13.02 3.13
N GLY A 160 -9.69 -13.01 4.43
CA GLY A 160 -10.99 -12.52 4.90
C GLY A 160 -11.16 -11.04 4.58
N VAL A 161 -10.14 -10.21 4.85
CA VAL A 161 -10.21 -8.77 4.52
C VAL A 161 -10.26 -8.51 3.03
N LEU A 162 -9.56 -9.32 2.23
CA LEU A 162 -9.62 -9.21 0.78
C LEU A 162 -11.01 -9.54 0.24
N PHE A 163 -11.65 -10.58 0.79
CA PHE A 163 -13.02 -10.95 0.46
C PHE A 163 -14.03 -9.88 0.87
N TYR A 164 -13.95 -9.37 2.11
CA TYR A 164 -14.83 -8.31 2.58
C TYR A 164 -14.67 -7.03 1.74
N ASN A 165 -13.44 -6.61 1.47
CA ASN A 165 -13.19 -5.45 0.61
C ASN A 165 -13.78 -5.66 -0.79
N ALA A 166 -13.62 -6.85 -1.38
CA ALA A 166 -14.20 -7.18 -2.69
C ALA A 166 -15.74 -7.12 -2.69
N CYS A 167 -16.40 -7.72 -1.70
CA CYS A 167 -17.87 -7.72 -1.62
C CYS A 167 -18.44 -6.31 -1.36
N PHE A 168 -17.81 -5.54 -0.47
CA PHE A 168 -18.24 -4.17 -0.16
C PHE A 168 -17.90 -3.17 -1.27
N MET A 169 -16.95 -3.47 -2.16
CA MET A 169 -16.63 -2.62 -3.30
C MET A 169 -17.70 -2.61 -4.39
N VAL A 170 -18.43 -3.71 -4.57
CA VAL A 170 -19.36 -3.85 -5.71
C VAL A 170 -20.46 -2.78 -5.67
N ILE A 171 -21.09 -2.59 -4.52
CA ILE A 171 -22.25 -1.69 -4.38
C ILE A 171 -21.86 -0.22 -4.61
N PRO A 172 -20.83 0.34 -3.94
CA PRO A 172 -20.43 1.74 -4.14
C PRO A 172 -19.83 1.98 -5.53
N THR A 173 -19.07 1.04 -6.08
CA THR A 173 -18.50 1.18 -7.44
C THR A 173 -19.61 1.23 -8.48
N PHE A 174 -20.65 0.39 -8.33
CA PHE A 174 -21.82 0.44 -9.19
C PHE A 174 -22.56 1.79 -9.10
N LEU A 175 -22.77 2.31 -7.89
CA LEU A 175 -23.40 3.63 -7.68
C LEU A 175 -22.57 4.78 -8.26
N ILE A 176 -21.25 4.75 -8.10
CA ILE A 176 -20.33 5.73 -8.70
C ILE A 176 -20.38 5.63 -10.22
N SER A 177 -20.38 4.43 -10.79
CA SER A 177 -20.43 4.23 -12.24
C SER A 177 -21.74 4.74 -12.87
N VAL A 178 -22.87 4.55 -12.18
CA VAL A 178 -24.17 5.10 -12.60
C VAL A 178 -24.18 6.63 -12.50
N SER A 179 -23.69 7.20 -11.38
CA SER A 179 -23.71 8.65 -11.15
C SER A 179 -22.71 9.43 -12.00
N THR A 180 -21.57 8.83 -12.36
CA THR A 180 -20.54 9.44 -13.22
C THR A 180 -20.92 9.36 -14.70
N GLY A 181 -21.91 8.54 -15.05
CA GLY A 181 -22.32 8.30 -16.45
C GLY A 181 -21.40 7.33 -17.20
N ASP A 182 -20.35 6.80 -16.56
CA ASP A 182 -19.46 5.80 -17.13
C ASP A 182 -20.22 4.53 -17.56
N LEU A 183 -21.26 4.14 -16.83
CA LEU A 183 -22.08 2.98 -17.20
C LEU A 183 -22.78 3.20 -18.55
N GLN A 184 -23.26 4.42 -18.80
CA GLN A 184 -23.93 4.78 -20.06
C GLN A 184 -22.94 4.71 -21.23
N GLN A 185 -21.75 5.31 -21.05
CA GLN A 185 -20.66 5.27 -22.04
C GLN A 185 -20.16 3.86 -22.30
N ALA A 186 -20.09 3.02 -21.26
CA ALA A 186 -19.71 1.62 -21.38
C ALA A 186 -20.74 0.82 -22.18
N ILE A 187 -22.05 1.03 -21.97
CA ILE A 187 -23.10 0.32 -22.73
C ILE A 187 -23.14 0.75 -24.20
N GLU A 188 -22.91 2.04 -24.47
CA GLU A 188 -22.94 2.61 -25.82
C GLU A 188 -21.64 2.39 -26.61
N PHE A 189 -20.64 1.73 -26.01
CA PHE A 189 -19.34 1.52 -26.64
C PHE A 189 -19.45 0.68 -27.92
N HIS A 190 -19.05 1.26 -29.05
CA HIS A 190 -19.33 0.73 -30.39
C HIS A 190 -18.61 -0.61 -30.69
N GLU A 191 -17.45 -0.85 -30.05
CA GLU A 191 -16.61 -2.04 -30.28
C GLU A 191 -17.04 -3.28 -29.47
N TRP A 192 -18.16 -3.26 -28.73
CA TRP A 192 -18.69 -4.47 -28.08
C TRP A 192 -19.00 -5.60 -29.05
N LYS A 193 -19.18 -5.30 -30.34
CA LYS A 193 -19.41 -6.31 -31.40
C LYS A 193 -18.10 -6.88 -31.96
N ASN A 194 -16.96 -6.27 -31.66
CA ASN A 194 -15.66 -6.70 -32.15
C ASN A 194 -15.13 -7.87 -31.31
N ILE A 195 -14.95 -9.02 -31.96
CA ILE A 195 -14.49 -10.26 -31.31
C ILE A 195 -13.10 -10.06 -30.69
N LEU A 196 -12.21 -9.29 -31.32
CA LEU A 196 -10.87 -9.03 -30.79
C LEU A 196 -10.91 -8.23 -29.49
N PHE A 197 -11.78 -7.20 -29.43
CA PHE A 197 -11.98 -6.41 -28.22
C PHE A 197 -12.53 -7.26 -27.07
N ILE A 198 -13.56 -8.07 -27.34
CA ILE A 198 -14.14 -8.98 -26.33
C ILE A 198 -13.08 -9.96 -25.81
N LEU A 199 -12.29 -10.57 -26.69
CA LEU A 199 -11.22 -11.50 -26.30
C LEU A 199 -10.16 -10.80 -25.43
N GLN A 200 -9.72 -9.60 -25.81
CA GLN A 200 -8.73 -8.83 -25.04
C GLN A 200 -9.28 -8.39 -23.68
N PHE A 201 -10.56 -7.99 -23.62
CA PHE A 201 -11.24 -7.63 -22.39
C PHE A 201 -11.36 -8.84 -21.43
N LEU A 202 -11.83 -9.99 -21.93
CA LEU A 202 -11.91 -11.22 -21.14
C LEU A 202 -10.53 -11.70 -20.68
N LEU A 203 -9.52 -11.60 -21.55
CA LEU A 203 -8.14 -11.93 -21.22
C LEU A 203 -7.60 -11.02 -20.10
N SER A 204 -7.89 -9.72 -20.15
CA SER A 204 -7.51 -8.77 -19.10
C SER A 204 -8.13 -9.15 -17.75
N CYS A 205 -9.42 -9.48 -17.72
CA CYS A 205 -10.11 -9.94 -16.52
C CYS A 205 -9.50 -11.25 -15.96
N LEU A 206 -9.22 -12.22 -16.83
CA LEU A 206 -8.58 -13.48 -16.46
C LEU A 206 -7.16 -13.27 -15.90
N LEU A 207 -6.36 -12.43 -16.55
CA LEU A 207 -5.01 -12.09 -16.10
C LEU A 207 -5.02 -11.34 -14.77
N GLY A 208 -6.01 -10.48 -14.52
CA GLY A 208 -6.18 -9.82 -13.22
C GLY A 208 -6.41 -10.82 -12.08
N PHE A 209 -7.26 -11.82 -12.29
CA PHE A 209 -7.48 -12.91 -11.34
C PHE A 209 -6.22 -13.76 -11.15
N LEU A 210 -5.56 -14.16 -12.24
CA LEU A 210 -4.29 -14.90 -12.20
C LEU A 210 -3.21 -14.15 -11.45
N LEU A 211 -3.11 -12.82 -11.63
CA LEU A 211 -2.14 -11.97 -10.94
C LEU A 211 -2.41 -11.96 -9.43
N MET A 212 -3.67 -11.85 -9.03
CA MET A 212 -4.06 -11.89 -7.61
C MET A 212 -3.70 -13.24 -6.97
N PHE A 213 -4.03 -14.35 -7.65
CA PHE A 213 -3.67 -15.69 -7.22
C PHE A 213 -2.15 -15.89 -7.15
N ALA A 214 -1.41 -15.48 -8.18
CA ALA A 214 0.05 -15.58 -8.23
C ALA A 214 0.73 -14.72 -7.14
N THR A 215 0.17 -13.55 -6.81
CA THR A 215 0.69 -12.70 -5.73
C THR A 215 0.53 -13.37 -4.36
N VAL A 216 -0.60 -14.03 -4.14
CA VAL A 216 -0.84 -14.84 -2.94
C VAL A 216 0.13 -16.01 -2.88
N LEU A 217 0.28 -16.73 -3.99
CA LEU A 217 1.16 -17.91 -4.09
C LEU A 217 2.63 -17.53 -3.86
N CYS A 218 3.07 -16.41 -4.44
CA CYS A 218 4.40 -15.85 -4.24
C CYS A 218 4.62 -15.52 -2.75
N SER A 219 3.65 -14.90 -2.09
CA SER A 219 3.72 -14.60 -0.66
C SER A 219 3.66 -15.84 0.25
N HIS A 220 3.16 -16.97 -0.24
CA HIS A 220 3.06 -18.22 0.52
C HIS A 220 4.35 -19.04 0.44
N TYR A 221 4.91 -19.20 -0.75
CA TYR A 221 6.11 -20.03 -0.96
C TYR A 221 7.42 -19.26 -0.80
N ASN A 222 7.44 -17.96 -1.08
CA ASN A 222 8.67 -17.18 -1.01
C ASN A 222 8.76 -16.38 0.28
N SER A 223 10.01 -16.08 0.67
CA SER A 223 10.25 -15.11 1.74
C SER A 223 9.68 -13.73 1.38
N ALA A 224 9.43 -12.92 2.39
CA ALA A 224 9.05 -11.52 2.19
C ALA A 224 10.09 -10.78 1.32
N LEU A 225 11.38 -11.14 1.45
CA LEU A 225 12.48 -10.55 0.69
C LEU A 225 12.38 -10.80 -0.79
N THR A 226 12.21 -12.05 -1.18
CA THR A 226 12.04 -12.43 -2.58
C THR A 226 10.82 -11.74 -3.19
N THR A 227 9.70 -11.67 -2.44
CA THR A 227 8.47 -11.01 -2.92
C THR A 227 8.68 -9.51 -3.15
N ALA A 228 9.41 -8.82 -2.26
CA ALA A 228 9.73 -7.41 -2.41
C ALA A 228 10.66 -7.14 -3.60
N VAL A 229 11.66 -8.00 -3.81
CA VAL A 229 12.61 -7.88 -4.94
C VAL A 229 11.91 -8.15 -6.27
N VAL A 230 11.10 -9.21 -6.38
CA VAL A 230 10.32 -9.50 -7.59
C VAL A 230 9.35 -8.35 -7.89
N GLY A 231 8.71 -7.78 -6.88
CA GLY A 231 7.86 -6.59 -7.04
C GLY A 231 8.63 -5.37 -7.56
N ALA A 232 9.85 -5.14 -7.07
CA ALA A 232 10.70 -4.06 -7.55
C ALA A 232 11.18 -4.28 -8.99
N ILE A 233 11.59 -5.50 -9.34
CA ILE A 233 11.96 -5.88 -10.71
C ILE A 233 10.77 -5.69 -11.65
N LYS A 234 9.58 -6.17 -11.28
CA LYS A 234 8.35 -5.96 -12.05
C LYS A 234 8.13 -4.48 -12.39
N ASN A 235 8.30 -3.58 -11.41
CA ASN A 235 8.12 -2.15 -11.63
C ASN A 235 9.16 -1.59 -12.60
N VAL A 236 10.41 -2.02 -12.50
CA VAL A 236 11.46 -1.66 -13.47
C VAL A 236 11.09 -2.16 -14.87
N SER A 237 10.69 -3.42 -15.00
CA SER A 237 10.27 -4.01 -16.28
C SER A 237 9.09 -3.27 -16.90
N VAL A 238 8.04 -2.95 -16.12
CA VAL A 238 6.87 -2.21 -16.61
C VAL A 238 7.25 -0.83 -17.14
N ALA A 239 8.17 -0.13 -16.48
CA ALA A 239 8.64 1.16 -16.95
C ALA A 239 9.41 1.04 -18.28
N TYR A 240 10.35 0.09 -18.40
CA TYR A 240 11.11 -0.08 -19.64
C TYR A 240 10.26 -0.59 -20.80
N ILE A 241 9.38 -1.57 -20.56
CA ILE A 241 8.42 -2.05 -21.56
C ILE A 241 7.48 -0.90 -21.96
N GLY A 242 7.04 -0.08 -21.00
CA GLY A 242 6.23 1.10 -21.26
C GLY A 242 6.91 2.14 -22.15
N MET A 243 8.23 2.35 -22.01
CA MET A 243 8.99 3.23 -22.90
C MET A 243 9.10 2.67 -24.32
N LEU A 244 9.26 1.35 -24.47
CA LEU A 244 9.49 0.71 -25.77
C LEU A 244 8.21 0.43 -26.55
N VAL A 245 7.13 0.07 -25.87
CA VAL A 245 5.87 -0.42 -26.48
C VAL A 245 4.74 0.59 -26.34
N GLY A 246 4.77 1.44 -25.31
CA GLY A 246 3.63 2.29 -24.96
C GLY A 246 3.34 3.42 -25.96
N GLY A 247 4.32 3.89 -26.74
CA GLY A 247 4.14 4.99 -27.70
C GLY A 247 3.86 6.37 -27.07
N ASP A 248 3.34 6.41 -25.85
CA ASP A 248 2.93 7.61 -25.11
C ASP A 248 4.07 8.29 -24.35
N TYR A 249 5.27 7.72 -24.37
CA TYR A 249 6.44 8.23 -23.65
C TYR A 249 7.37 9.02 -24.57
N ILE A 250 7.59 10.29 -24.24
CA ILE A 250 8.50 11.17 -24.97
C ILE A 250 9.85 11.20 -24.24
N PHE A 251 10.90 10.72 -24.90
CA PHE A 251 12.23 10.60 -24.30
C PHE A 251 12.88 11.97 -24.05
N SER A 252 13.32 12.18 -22.81
CA SER A 252 14.20 13.27 -22.38
C SER A 252 15.30 12.71 -21.49
N LEU A 253 16.54 13.20 -21.66
CA LEU A 253 17.70 12.68 -20.92
C LEU A 253 17.55 12.87 -19.41
N LEU A 254 17.03 14.01 -18.98
CA LEU A 254 16.76 14.30 -17.57
C LEU A 254 15.65 13.41 -17.02
N ASN A 255 14.60 13.17 -17.82
CA ASN A 255 13.48 12.33 -17.43
C ASN A 255 13.96 10.89 -17.21
N PHE A 256 14.72 10.37 -18.17
CA PHE A 256 15.32 9.04 -18.10
C PHE A 256 16.30 8.89 -16.92
N ALA A 257 17.13 9.90 -16.66
CA ALA A 257 18.03 9.89 -15.50
C ALA A 257 17.25 9.86 -14.17
N GLY A 258 16.20 10.69 -14.04
CA GLY A 258 15.33 10.72 -12.86
C GLY A 258 14.62 9.39 -12.61
N LEU A 259 14.10 8.77 -13.66
CA LEU A 259 13.50 7.43 -13.65
C LEU A 259 14.47 6.39 -13.06
N ASN A 260 15.72 6.36 -13.54
CA ASN A 260 16.72 5.41 -13.07
C ASN A 260 17.12 5.63 -11.61
N ILE A 261 17.30 6.89 -11.20
CA ILE A 261 17.59 7.24 -9.80
C ILE A 261 16.45 6.76 -8.88
N CYS A 262 15.20 6.98 -9.29
CA CYS A 262 14.02 6.58 -8.54
C CYS A 262 13.88 5.04 -8.44
N MET A 263 14.20 4.32 -9.52
CA MET A 263 14.21 2.85 -9.52
C MET A 263 15.29 2.28 -8.58
N ALA A 264 16.51 2.80 -8.66
CA ALA A 264 17.62 2.39 -7.80
C ALA A 264 17.33 2.65 -6.31
N GLY A 265 16.79 3.85 -5.99
CA GLY A 265 16.36 4.20 -4.63
C GLY A 265 15.28 3.27 -4.10
N GLY A 266 14.30 2.91 -4.94
CA GLY A 266 13.24 1.97 -4.58
C GLY A 266 13.74 0.55 -4.29
N LEU A 267 14.70 0.06 -5.07
CA LEU A 267 15.35 -1.23 -4.81
C LEU A 267 16.11 -1.21 -3.48
N ARG A 268 16.95 -0.18 -3.26
CA ARG A 268 17.69 -0.01 -2.00
C ARG A 268 16.76 0.05 -0.79
N TYR A 269 15.67 0.81 -0.88
CA TYR A 269 14.66 0.92 0.17
C TYR A 269 14.04 -0.44 0.52
N SER A 270 13.65 -1.23 -0.48
CA SER A 270 13.06 -2.56 -0.27
C SER A 270 14.02 -3.49 0.47
N PHE A 271 15.29 -3.52 0.08
CA PHE A 271 16.31 -4.34 0.75
C PHE A 271 16.53 -3.91 2.20
N LEU A 272 16.69 -2.61 2.46
CA LEU A 272 16.96 -2.09 3.80
C LEU A 272 15.78 -2.27 4.75
N THR A 273 14.56 -2.00 4.27
CA THR A 273 13.35 -2.14 5.08
C THR A 273 13.20 -3.58 5.53
N LEU A 274 13.40 -4.56 4.64
CA LEU A 274 13.30 -5.97 5.01
C LEU A 274 14.48 -6.45 5.87
N GLY A 275 15.70 -5.99 5.60
CA GLY A 275 16.85 -6.25 6.47
C GLY A 275 16.62 -5.75 7.90
N SER A 276 15.93 -4.61 8.08
CA SER A 276 15.56 -4.10 9.41
C SER A 276 14.51 -4.96 10.12
N GLN A 277 13.61 -5.61 9.37
CA GLN A 277 12.59 -6.50 9.94
C GLN A 277 13.18 -7.88 10.32
N LEU A 278 14.27 -8.30 9.66
CA LEU A 278 15.00 -9.56 9.95
C LEU A 278 16.00 -9.44 11.10
N LYS A 279 16.34 -8.23 11.55
CA LYS A 279 17.17 -7.97 12.73
C LYS A 279 16.35 -7.47 13.94
N PRO A 280 15.35 -8.20 14.47
CA PRO A 280 14.84 -7.90 15.80
C PRO A 280 15.83 -8.46 16.84
N ASN A 281 16.44 -7.57 17.64
CA ASN A 281 17.25 -7.82 18.85
C ASN A 281 18.14 -9.09 18.91
N GLN A 282 19.40 -8.98 18.48
CA GLN A 282 20.47 -9.91 18.88
C GLN A 282 21.33 -9.37 20.06
N THR A 283 20.93 -8.29 20.73
CA THR A 283 21.77 -7.64 21.75
C THR A 283 21.41 -7.97 23.20
N ASP A 284 20.46 -8.87 23.48
CA ASP A 284 19.97 -9.14 24.84
C ASP A 284 20.41 -10.49 25.46
N GLU A 285 21.24 -11.31 24.79
CA GLU A 285 21.66 -12.63 25.33
C GLU A 285 23.16 -12.79 25.67
N GLU A 286 24.00 -11.77 25.46
CA GLU A 286 25.44 -11.86 25.78
C GLU A 286 25.81 -10.98 26.97
N ASN A 287 25.15 -11.16 28.12
CA ASN A 287 25.64 -10.69 29.43
C ASN A 287 24.95 -11.47 30.57
N VAL A 288 25.14 -12.79 30.61
CA VAL A 288 25.06 -13.53 31.88
C VAL A 288 26.49 -13.59 32.42
N PRO A 289 26.82 -12.91 33.53
CA PRO A 289 28.08 -13.17 34.19
C PRO A 289 28.04 -14.61 34.68
N LEU A 290 29.00 -15.42 34.24
CA LEU A 290 29.37 -16.69 34.86
C LEU A 290 29.84 -16.40 36.30
N ASP A 291 28.89 -16.30 37.23
CA ASP A 291 29.25 -16.20 38.63
C ASP A 291 29.59 -17.61 39.13
N THR A 292 30.84 -17.71 39.52
CA THR A 292 31.55 -18.92 39.88
C THR A 292 31.32 -19.14 41.37
N LYS A 293 30.73 -20.27 41.78
CA LYS A 293 30.84 -20.75 43.16
C LYS A 293 31.06 -22.25 43.22
N SER A 294 32.36 -22.59 43.31
CA SER A 294 32.84 -23.60 44.24
C SER A 294 32.66 -23.12 45.68
#